data_AF-W1Y426-F1
#
_entry.id   AF-W1Y426-F1
#
_cell.length_a   1.000
_cell.length_b   1.000
_cell.length_c   1.000
_cell.angle_alpha   90.00
_cell.angle_beta   90.00
_cell.angle_gamma   90.00
#
_symmetry.space_group_name_H-M   'P 1'
#
loop_
_entity.id
_entity.type
_entity.pdbx_description
1 polymer ?
#
loop_
_entity_poly.entity_id
_entity_poly.type
_entity_poly.pdbx_seq_one_letter_code
_entity_poly.pdbx_strand_id
1 'polypeptide(L)' 'FDPNNDYSIPYIWGATAIGVNGDAVDPKSVTSWADLWKPEYKGSLLLTDDAREVFQMALRKLGYSGNTTDPKEIEAAYN' A
#
# COMPACT_ATOMS: atom_id res chain seq x y z
N PHE A 1 -4.92 -8.50 17.51
CA PHE A 1 -6.31 -8.17 17.84
C PHE A 1 -6.89 -9.25 18.73
N ASP A 2 -6.90 -10.52 18.29
CA ASP A 2 -7.43 -11.63 19.08
C ASP A 2 -6.56 -12.90 18.88
N PRO A 3 -5.49 -13.11 19.67
CA PRO A 3 -4.55 -14.21 19.44
C PRO A 3 -5.15 -15.61 19.66
N ASN A 4 -6.21 -15.72 20.45
CA ASN A 4 -6.83 -17.00 20.82
C ASN A 4 -8.09 -17.32 20.00
N ASN A 5 -8.54 -16.40 19.13
CA ASN A 5 -9.79 -16.53 18.37
C ASN A 5 -11.04 -16.64 19.26
N ASP A 6 -11.02 -16.01 20.44
CA ASP A 6 -12.13 -16.05 21.39
C ASP A 6 -13.35 -15.26 20.87
N TYR A 7 -13.13 -14.29 19.97
CA TYR A 7 -14.15 -13.39 19.43
C TYR A 7 -14.19 -13.34 17.91
N SER A 8 -13.28 -14.03 17.22
CA SER A 8 -13.17 -13.99 15.76
C SER A 8 -12.83 -15.35 15.16
N ILE A 9 -13.45 -15.69 14.02
CA ILE A 9 -13.12 -16.89 13.24
C ILE A 9 -12.68 -16.43 11.85
N PRO A 10 -11.46 -16.82 11.37
CA PRO A 10 -11.01 -16.46 10.04
C PRO A 10 -11.97 -16.98 8.97
N TYR A 11 -12.45 -16.10 8.11
CA TYR A 11 -13.35 -16.46 7.01
C TYR A 11 -12.64 -16.36 5.66
N ILE A 12 -12.24 -15.15 5.27
CA ILE A 12 -11.49 -14.87 4.04
C ILE A 12 -10.39 -13.89 4.38
N TRP A 13 -9.23 -14.07 3.75
CA TRP A 13 -8.09 -13.17 3.85
C TRP A 13 -7.54 -12.87 2.46
N GLY A 14 -6.79 -11.78 2.34
CA GLY A 14 -6.15 -11.37 1.10
C GLY A 14 -4.97 -10.44 1.37
N ALA A 15 -4.37 -9.97 0.29
CA ALA A 15 -3.31 -8.98 0.32
C ALA A 15 -3.54 -7.96 -0.79
N THR A 16 -3.15 -6.72 -0.52
CA THR A 16 -3.14 -5.65 -1.51
C THR A 16 -1.73 -5.55 -2.10
N ALA A 17 -1.66 -5.58 -3.42
CA ALA A 17 -0.42 -5.57 -4.19
C ALA A 17 -0.56 -4.67 -5.42
N ILE A 18 0.52 -4.52 -6.19
CA ILE A 18 0.50 -3.74 -7.43
C ILE A 18 -0.02 -4.62 -8.57
N GLY A 19 -1.16 -4.22 -9.14
CA GLY A 19 -1.66 -4.77 -10.41
C GLY A 19 -1.15 -3.92 -11.58
N VAL A 20 -0.63 -4.58 -12.62
CA VAL A 20 -0.12 -3.91 -13.84
C VAL A 20 -0.89 -4.40 -15.05
N ASN A 21 -1.32 -3.47 -15.92
CA ASN A 21 -1.83 -3.83 -17.24
C ASN A 21 -0.65 -4.20 -18.16
N GLY A 22 -0.40 -5.50 -18.31
CA GLY A 22 0.76 -6.05 -19.03
C GLY A 22 0.82 -5.74 -20.53
N ASP A 23 -0.30 -5.39 -21.15
CA ASP A 23 -0.34 -4.99 -22.57
C ASP A 23 0.14 -3.54 -22.77
N ALA A 24 0.12 -2.73 -21.72
CA ALA A 24 0.47 -1.31 -21.76
C ALA A 24 1.80 -0.99 -21.06
N VAL A 25 2.17 -1.76 -20.03
CA VAL A 25 3.36 -1.54 -19.20
C VAL A 25 4.05 -2.88 -18.97
N ASP A 26 5.38 -2.93 -19.16
CA ASP A 26 6.18 -4.12 -18.82
C ASP A 26 6.06 -4.40 -17.31
N PRO A 27 5.50 -5.53 -16.87
CA PRO A 27 5.36 -5.83 -15.44
C PRO A 27 6.68 -5.84 -14.67
N LYS A 28 7.83 -5.99 -15.36
CA LYS A 28 9.16 -5.95 -14.73
C LYS A 28 9.65 -4.53 -14.41
N SER A 29 9.02 -3.48 -14.95
CA SER A 29 9.43 -2.09 -14.70
C SER A 29 8.93 -1.56 -13.35
N VAL A 30 7.97 -2.26 -12.73
CA VAL A 30 7.37 -1.91 -11.43
C VAL A 30 7.72 -2.99 -10.43
N THR A 31 8.55 -2.66 -9.45
CA THR A 31 9.13 -3.62 -8.50
C THR A 31 8.86 -3.25 -7.04
N SER A 32 8.39 -2.04 -6.78
CA SER A 32 8.16 -1.50 -5.44
C SER A 32 7.06 -0.45 -5.43
N TRP A 33 6.50 -0.17 -4.25
CA TRP A 33 5.58 0.96 -4.04
C TRP A 33 6.21 2.31 -4.40
N ALA A 34 7.53 2.43 -4.27
CA ALA A 34 8.25 3.66 -4.61
C ALA A 34 8.22 3.95 -6.12
N ASP A 35 8.10 2.94 -6.96
CA ASP A 35 8.02 3.11 -8.42
C ASP A 35 6.77 3.88 -8.85
N LEU A 36 5.69 3.84 -8.06
CA LEU A 36 4.45 4.56 -8.36
C LEU A 36 4.61 6.09 -8.30
N TRP A 37 5.72 6.60 -7.74
CA TRP A 37 6.05 8.02 -7.77
C TRP A 37 6.83 8.46 -9.01
N LYS A 38 7.17 7.56 -9.94
CA LYS A 38 7.86 7.93 -11.18
C LYS A 38 6.98 8.87 -12.02
N PRO A 39 7.56 9.91 -12.64
CA PRO A 39 6.80 10.92 -13.39
C PRO A 39 6.05 10.35 -14.59
N GLU A 40 6.49 9.21 -15.13
CA GLU A 40 5.83 8.50 -16.23
C GLU A 40 4.42 7.98 -15.89
N TYR A 41 4.10 7.77 -14.60
CA TYR A 41 2.78 7.30 -14.16
C TYR A 41 1.80 8.43 -13.81
N LYS A 42 2.15 9.68 -14.10
CA LYS A 42 1.29 10.84 -13.81
C LYS A 42 -0.04 10.72 -14.55
N GLY A 43 -1.14 10.67 -13.78
CA GLY A 43 -2.50 10.62 -14.32
C GLY A 43 -2.94 9.23 -14.80
N SER A 44 -2.18 8.17 -14.51
CA SER A 44 -2.49 6.79 -14.93
C SER A 44 -2.58 5.77 -13.80
N LEU A 45 -2.49 6.21 -12.53
CA LEU A 45 -2.62 5.35 -11.36
C LEU A 45 -4.08 5.19 -10.91
N LEU A 46 -4.39 3.98 -10.45
CA LEU A 46 -5.59 3.65 -9.70
C LEU A 46 -5.19 3.28 -8.27
N LEU A 47 -5.90 3.80 -7.28
CA LEU A 47 -5.70 3.48 -5.87
C LEU A 47 -6.96 2.82 -5.29
N THR A 48 -6.79 2.02 -4.25
CA THR A 48 -7.90 1.54 -3.44
C THR A 48 -8.48 2.71 -2.64
N ASP A 49 -9.81 2.75 -2.51
CA ASP A 49 -10.48 3.77 -1.69
C ASP A 49 -10.49 3.33 -0.22
N ASP A 50 -9.29 3.10 0.33
CA ASP A 50 -9.07 2.69 1.72
C ASP A 50 -7.94 3.52 2.34
N ALA A 51 -8.27 4.27 3.40
CA ALA A 51 -7.32 5.16 4.06
C ALA A 51 -6.11 4.40 4.64
N ARG A 52 -6.31 3.21 5.21
CA ARG A 52 -5.22 2.44 5.82
C ARG A 52 -4.29 1.88 4.76
N GLU A 53 -4.83 1.40 3.65
CA GLU A 53 -4.02 0.86 2.55
C GLU A 53 -3.19 1.92 1.84
N VAL A 54 -3.79 3.09 1.53
CA VAL A 54 -3.08 4.20 0.88
C VAL A 54 -1.97 4.75 1.79
N PHE A 55 -2.24 4.92 3.08
CA PHE A 55 -1.19 5.30 4.03
C PHE A 55 -0.13 4.22 4.19
N GLN A 56 -0.51 2.94 4.24
CA GLN A 56 0.46 1.85 4.32
C GLN A 56 1.41 1.85 3.12
N MET A 57 0.92 2.10 1.91
CA MET A 57 1.76 2.24 0.71
C MET A 57 2.79 3.37 0.88
N ALA A 58 2.33 4.57 1.27
CA ALA A 58 3.20 5.73 1.45
C ALA A 58 4.21 5.53 2.60
N LEU A 59 3.78 5.01 3.75
CA LEU A 59 4.64 4.67 4.90
C LEU A 59 5.70 3.64 4.50
N ARG A 60 5.32 2.60 3.75
CA ARG A 60 6.28 1.58 3.28
C ARG A 60 7.29 2.15 2.29
N LYS A 61 6.89 3.07 1.41
CA LYS A 61 7.84 3.83 0.56
C LYS A 61 8.87 4.61 1.39
N LEU A 62 8.47 5.16 2.53
CA LEU A 62 9.36 5.89 3.45
C LEU A 62 10.17 4.98 4.39
N GLY A 63 9.95 3.66 4.35
CA GLY A 63 10.62 2.68 5.22
C GLY A 63 9.96 2.50 6.59
N TYR A 64 8.80 3.13 6.84
CA TYR A 64 8.06 3.02 8.08
C TYR A 64 7.14 1.79 8.13
N SER A 65 6.63 1.51 9.33
CA SER A 65 5.62 0.48 9.52
C SER A 65 4.25 1.00 9.06
N GLY A 66 3.52 0.19 8.27
CA GLY A 66 2.11 0.48 7.97
C GLY A 66 1.17 0.42 9.20
N ASN A 67 1.69 -0.04 10.34
CA ASN A 67 1.01 -0.07 11.63
C ASN A 67 1.61 0.95 12.62
N THR A 68 2.35 1.95 12.14
CA THR A 68 2.89 2.99 13.01
C THR A 68 1.79 3.76 13.72
N THR A 69 2.10 4.22 14.93
CA THR A 69 1.27 5.14 15.71
C THR A 69 2.00 6.46 15.99
N ASP A 70 3.19 6.68 15.39
CA ASP A 70 3.92 7.94 15.51
C ASP A 70 3.26 9.00 14.60
N PRO A 71 2.72 10.10 15.16
CA PRO A 71 2.10 11.16 14.37
C PRO A 71 3.03 11.77 13.33
N LYS A 72 4.34 11.82 13.59
CA LYS A 72 5.33 12.39 12.66
C LYS A 72 5.56 11.50 11.45
N GLU A 73 5.57 10.18 11.63
CA GLU A 73 5.67 9.24 10.51
C GLU A 73 4.40 9.30 9.64
N ILE A 74 3.23 9.43 10.28
CA ILE A 74 1.94 9.56 9.59
C ILE A 74 1.87 10.86 8.80
N GLU A 75 2.28 11.98 9.40
CA GLU A 75 2.34 13.28 8.73
C GLU A 75 3.32 13.26 7.54
N ALA A 76 4.47 12.61 7.69
CA ALA A 76 5.43 12.44 6.60
C ALA A 76 4.88 11.62 5.42
N ALA A 77 3.96 10.68 5.67
CA ALA A 77 3.33 9.87 4.63
C ALA A 77 2.16 10.56 3.91
N TYR A 78 1.64 11.65 4.48
CA TYR A 78 0.59 12.47 3.87
C TYR A 78 1.14 13.51 2.89
N ASN A 79 2.35 14.02 3.17
CA ASN A 79 3.02 15.08 2.40
C ASN A 79 3.89 14.55 1.25
#